data_AF-A0A6G2HDZ2-F1
#
_entry.id   AF-A0A6G2HDZ2-F1
#
_cell.length_a   1.000
_cell.length_b   1.000
_cell.length_c   1.000
_cell.angle_alpha   90.00
_cell.angle_beta   90.00
_cell.angle_gamma   90.00
#
_symmetry.space_group_name_H-M   'P 1'
#
loop_
_entity.id
_entity.type
_entity.pdbx_description
1 polymer ?
#
loop_
_entity_poly.entity_id
_entity_poly.type
_entity_poly.pdbx_seq_one_letter_code
_entity_poly.pdbx_strand_id
1 'polypeptide(L)'
;MSNGLYGSEEFTSLLTEENIFDGVFECFRRIWGNENALGNRQLAKSEYQTRLLERELASLYSPLYDELMEQMGEHPLPNIESGCGVIMDALSLREGFRLENDLRAEQGWEVSLSWAPIERLPSETQFICREWFDAQSPSVVSREDYRFIGDMTVPQLPSTNPEFVWTRHPDRRLESALKGNYSTEEIEEIYEDAKQLLEDIIHESTHDEFLVTSDHGYVNHLGNSPYSTTDEQEEALASKFSSRFCEVGNGQSYRILEQANIIKRVRQHYVVQGHHNWTKRGATKKVSHGGLSLPECMTPVLRIQTD
;
A
#
# COMPACT_ATOMS: atom_id res chain seq x y z
N MET A 1 -12.19 -4.21 -27.68
CA MET A 1 -13.43 -3.76 -27.01
C MET A 1 -12.98 -3.18 -25.67
N SER A 2 -12.84 -1.86 -25.58
CA SER A 2 -12.54 -1.20 -24.30
C SER A 2 -13.70 -1.49 -23.36
N ASN A 3 -13.48 -2.36 -22.37
CA ASN A 3 -14.44 -2.50 -21.28
C ASN A 3 -14.61 -1.09 -20.70
N GLY A 4 -15.82 -0.52 -20.79
CA GLY A 4 -16.14 0.86 -20.38
C GLY A 4 -16.02 1.08 -18.88
N LEU A 5 -14.86 0.77 -18.32
CA LEU A 5 -14.45 0.93 -16.93
C LEU A 5 -13.78 2.27 -16.69
N TYR A 6 -13.20 2.85 -17.75
CA TYR A 6 -12.64 4.20 -17.76
C TYR A 6 -13.27 4.90 -18.97
N GLY A 7 -14.19 5.81 -18.70
CA GLY A 7 -14.79 6.68 -19.70
C GLY A 7 -13.80 7.71 -20.20
N SER A 8 -14.27 8.58 -21.09
CA SER A 8 -13.49 9.72 -21.58
C SER A 8 -13.03 10.63 -20.44
N GLU A 9 -13.73 10.69 -19.31
CA GLU A 9 -13.39 11.53 -18.17
C GLU A 9 -12.19 11.01 -17.37
N GLU A 10 -12.04 9.70 -17.17
CA GLU A 10 -10.85 9.11 -16.51
C GLU A 10 -9.60 9.29 -17.36
N PHE A 11 -9.69 9.05 -18.67
CA PHE A 11 -8.60 9.33 -19.59
C PHE A 11 -8.30 10.83 -19.67
N THR A 12 -9.31 11.69 -19.62
CA THR A 12 -9.10 13.15 -19.60
C THR A 12 -8.38 13.55 -18.32
N SER A 13 -8.79 13.06 -17.14
CA SER A 13 -8.11 13.32 -15.87
C SER A 13 -6.64 12.88 -15.93
N LEU A 14 -6.35 11.67 -16.39
CA LEU A 14 -4.97 11.17 -16.56
C LEU A 14 -4.14 12.00 -17.56
N LEU A 15 -4.78 12.61 -18.57
CA LEU A 15 -4.13 13.40 -19.62
C LEU A 15 -4.05 14.90 -19.32
N THR A 16 -4.79 15.38 -18.31
CA THR A 16 -4.81 16.81 -17.92
C THR A 16 -3.92 17.11 -16.72
N GLU A 17 -3.59 16.12 -15.90
CA GLU A 17 -2.66 16.31 -14.78
C GLU A 17 -1.22 16.45 -15.26
N GLU A 18 -0.44 17.32 -14.61
CA GLU A 18 1.01 17.41 -14.84
C GLU A 18 1.74 16.13 -14.39
N ASN A 19 1.16 15.39 -13.42
CA ASN A 19 1.64 14.12 -12.92
C ASN A 19 0.58 13.01 -13.12
N ILE A 20 0.93 11.97 -13.88
CA ILE A 20 0.04 10.83 -14.17
C ILE A 20 -0.47 10.14 -12.89
N PHE A 21 0.32 10.14 -11.81
CA PHE A 21 -0.04 9.49 -10.56
C PHE A 21 -1.12 10.24 -9.77
N ASP A 22 -1.27 11.55 -9.95
CA ASP A 22 -2.42 12.28 -9.40
C ASP A 22 -3.72 11.84 -10.08
N GLY A 23 -3.67 11.63 -11.40
CA GLY A 23 -4.77 11.02 -12.15
C GLY A 23 -5.07 9.58 -11.72
N VAL A 24 -4.04 8.78 -11.41
CA VAL A 24 -4.20 7.43 -10.83
C VAL A 24 -4.89 7.49 -9.47
N PHE A 25 -4.46 8.40 -8.60
CA PHE A 25 -5.04 8.59 -7.27
C PHE A 25 -6.53 8.94 -7.37
N GLU A 26 -6.93 9.84 -8.28
CA GLU A 26 -8.35 10.14 -8.51
C GLU A 26 -9.13 8.98 -9.12
N CYS A 27 -8.51 8.15 -9.98
CA CYS A 27 -9.13 6.91 -10.44
C CYS A 27 -9.33 5.91 -9.28
N PHE A 28 -8.36 5.79 -8.37
CA PHE A 28 -8.53 4.99 -7.16
C PHE A 28 -9.60 5.56 -6.24
N ARG A 29 -9.72 6.88 -6.10
CA ARG A 29 -10.80 7.55 -5.34
C ARG A 29 -12.17 7.15 -5.86
N ARG A 30 -12.36 7.04 -7.17
CA ARG A 30 -13.64 6.59 -7.79
C ARG A 30 -13.95 5.12 -7.52
N ILE A 31 -12.94 4.27 -7.43
CA ILE A 31 -13.10 2.84 -7.15
C ILE A 31 -13.39 2.62 -5.66
N TRP A 32 -12.55 3.19 -4.80
CA TRP A 32 -12.48 2.88 -3.37
C TRP A 32 -13.21 3.88 -2.47
N GLY A 33 -13.50 5.08 -2.95
CA GLY A 33 -14.32 6.06 -2.23
C GLY A 33 -15.80 5.69 -2.14
N ASN A 34 -16.24 4.58 -2.76
CA ASN A 34 -17.54 3.99 -2.48
C ASN A 34 -17.49 3.31 -1.11
N GLU A 35 -18.38 3.70 -0.18
CA GLU A 35 -18.47 3.17 1.19
C GLU A 35 -18.50 1.63 1.24
N ASN A 36 -19.07 0.98 0.22
CA ASN A 36 -19.22 -0.47 0.16
C ASN A 36 -18.03 -1.17 -0.53
N ALA A 37 -16.99 -0.45 -0.97
CA ALA A 37 -15.91 -1.00 -1.80
C ALA A 37 -15.07 -2.06 -1.07
N LEU A 38 -14.89 -1.92 0.24
CA LEU A 38 -14.21 -2.91 1.09
C LEU A 38 -15.11 -4.08 1.50
N GLY A 39 -16.44 -3.93 1.34
CA GLY A 39 -17.41 -4.97 1.69
C GLY A 39 -17.33 -6.17 0.74
N ASN A 40 -17.58 -7.37 1.28
CA ASN A 40 -17.29 -8.66 0.60
C ASN A 40 -17.93 -8.81 -0.79
N ARG A 41 -19.10 -8.19 -0.99
CA ARG A 41 -19.83 -8.25 -2.26
C ARG A 41 -19.15 -7.45 -3.38
N GLN A 42 -18.44 -6.39 -3.04
CA GLN A 42 -17.80 -5.47 -3.99
C GLN A 42 -16.29 -5.63 -4.03
N LEU A 43 -15.64 -6.10 -2.96
CA LEU A 43 -14.18 -6.19 -2.85
C LEU A 43 -13.52 -6.82 -4.08
N ALA A 44 -13.98 -7.99 -4.53
CA ALA A 44 -13.41 -8.67 -5.70
C ALA A 44 -13.56 -7.84 -7.00
N LYS A 45 -14.63 -7.05 -7.12
CA LYS A 45 -14.85 -6.15 -8.25
C LYS A 45 -13.92 -4.94 -8.16
N SER A 46 -13.85 -4.28 -7.01
CA SER A 46 -12.95 -3.14 -6.76
C SER A 46 -11.49 -3.52 -7.03
N GLU A 47 -11.03 -4.68 -6.53
CA GLU A 47 -9.68 -5.19 -6.81
C GLU A 47 -9.46 -5.53 -8.29
N TYR A 48 -10.47 -6.07 -8.98
CA TYR A 48 -10.38 -6.28 -10.43
C TYR A 48 -10.23 -4.96 -11.19
N GLN A 49 -10.98 -3.93 -10.80
CA GLN A 49 -10.88 -2.59 -11.39
C GLN A 49 -9.49 -1.98 -11.13
N THR A 50 -8.95 -2.06 -9.91
CA THR A 50 -7.59 -1.59 -9.61
C THR A 50 -6.54 -2.30 -10.46
N ARG A 51 -6.61 -3.63 -10.55
CA ARG A 51 -5.69 -4.43 -11.38
C ARG A 51 -5.78 -4.08 -12.85
N LEU A 52 -7.00 -3.89 -13.35
CA LEU A 52 -7.22 -3.55 -14.75
C LEU A 52 -6.68 -2.16 -15.07
N LEU A 53 -6.94 -1.16 -14.22
CA LEU A 53 -6.41 0.20 -14.38
C LEU A 53 -4.90 0.16 -14.55
N GLU A 54 -4.21 -0.45 -13.59
CA GLU A 54 -2.75 -0.52 -13.59
C GLU A 54 -2.22 -1.26 -14.81
N ARG A 55 -2.85 -2.39 -15.19
CA ARG A 55 -2.43 -3.17 -16.37
C ARG A 55 -2.57 -2.35 -17.65
N GLU A 56 -3.72 -1.70 -17.85
CA GLU A 56 -3.97 -0.88 -19.03
C GLU A 56 -3.01 0.32 -19.06
N LEU A 57 -2.80 1.01 -17.94
CA LEU A 57 -1.82 2.09 -17.82
C LEU A 57 -0.40 1.63 -18.18
N ALA A 58 0.07 0.53 -17.60
CA ALA A 58 1.40 0.00 -17.89
C ALA A 58 1.55 -0.39 -19.37
N SER A 59 0.46 -0.83 -20.01
CA SER A 59 0.47 -1.19 -21.44
C SER A 59 0.48 0.01 -22.38
N LEU A 60 -0.14 1.13 -21.98
CA LEU A 60 -0.27 2.34 -22.79
C LEU A 60 0.85 3.36 -22.51
N TYR A 61 1.39 3.34 -21.30
CA TYR A 61 2.41 4.24 -20.80
C TYR A 61 3.59 3.44 -20.23
N SER A 62 4.53 3.05 -21.10
CA SER A 62 5.69 2.23 -20.73
C SER A 62 6.56 2.81 -19.60
N PRO A 63 6.69 4.15 -19.41
CA PRO A 63 7.49 4.71 -18.31
C PRO A 63 6.86 4.58 -16.92
N LEU A 64 5.60 4.14 -16.79
CA LEU A 64 4.82 4.17 -15.53
C LEU A 64 5.62 3.71 -14.30
N TYR A 65 6.28 2.56 -14.39
CA TYR A 65 7.02 2.00 -13.25
C TYR A 65 8.40 2.64 -13.05
N ASP A 66 9.02 3.19 -14.10
CA ASP A 66 10.27 3.95 -13.94
C ASP A 66 10.00 5.27 -13.22
N GLU A 67 9.01 6.03 -13.67
CA GLU A 67 8.64 7.32 -13.09
C GLU A 67 8.15 7.18 -11.65
N LEU A 68 7.42 6.10 -11.32
CA LEU A 68 7.02 5.82 -9.94
C LEU A 68 8.24 5.59 -9.03
N MET A 69 9.26 4.90 -9.53
CA MET A 69 10.50 4.67 -8.78
C MET A 69 11.34 5.93 -8.65
N GLU A 70 11.30 6.83 -9.64
CA GLU A 70 12.04 8.10 -9.61
C GLU A 70 11.51 9.04 -8.52
N GLN A 71 10.23 8.94 -8.14
CA GLN A 71 9.63 9.72 -7.05
C GLN A 71 9.88 9.13 -5.64
N MET A 72 10.42 7.90 -5.53
CA MET A 72 10.65 7.26 -4.23
C MET A 72 11.68 8.02 -3.39
N GLY A 73 11.43 8.10 -2.08
CA GLY A 73 12.24 8.87 -1.13
C GLY A 73 11.77 10.31 -0.91
N GLU A 74 10.67 10.71 -1.57
CA GLU A 74 10.03 12.01 -1.39
C GLU A 74 8.85 11.96 -0.39
N HIS A 75 8.85 10.99 0.52
CA HIS A 75 7.77 10.84 1.48
C HIS A 75 7.75 12.02 2.48
N PRO A 76 6.57 12.58 2.85
CA PRO A 76 6.52 13.76 3.72
C PRO A 76 6.83 13.48 5.19
N LEU A 77 6.63 12.24 5.65
CA LEU A 77 6.79 11.85 7.07
C LEU A 77 8.13 12.29 7.69
N PRO A 78 9.32 12.08 7.08
CA PRO A 78 10.59 12.47 7.69
C PRO A 78 10.76 13.99 7.87
N ASN A 79 9.94 14.80 7.20
CA ASN A 79 10.04 16.25 7.16
C ASN A 79 8.96 16.96 8.00
N ILE A 80 8.20 16.25 8.84
CA ILE A 80 7.26 16.91 9.75
C ILE A 80 8.04 17.70 10.82
N GLU A 81 7.63 18.94 11.05
CA GLU A 81 8.23 19.82 12.05
C GLU A 81 7.38 19.97 13.31
N SER A 82 6.09 19.62 13.22
CA SER A 82 5.10 19.68 14.29
C SER A 82 4.11 18.52 14.23
N GLY A 83 3.43 18.27 15.36
CA GLY A 83 2.33 17.33 15.46
C GLY A 83 2.77 15.88 15.65
N CYS A 84 1.91 14.96 15.23
CA CYS A 84 2.11 13.52 15.35
C CYS A 84 2.16 12.83 13.97
N GLY A 85 3.28 12.17 13.68
CA GLY A 85 3.43 11.29 12.52
C GLY A 85 2.99 9.86 12.87
N VAL A 86 1.86 9.41 12.31
CA VAL A 86 1.33 8.06 12.54
C VAL A 86 1.60 7.19 11.32
N ILE A 87 2.28 6.06 11.52
CA ILE A 87 2.61 5.08 10.49
C ILE A 87 1.82 3.81 10.78
N MET A 88 0.93 3.44 9.88
CA MET A 88 0.09 2.26 9.98
C MET A 88 0.53 1.22 8.94
N ASP A 89 1.12 0.13 9.40
CA ASP A 89 1.73 -0.91 8.56
C ASP A 89 0.71 -1.52 7.57
N ALA A 90 1.06 -1.52 6.28
CA ALA A 90 0.21 -1.92 5.16
C ALA A 90 -1.10 -1.11 4.98
N LEU A 91 -1.25 0.09 5.55
CA LEU A 91 -2.39 0.96 5.25
C LEU A 91 -2.33 1.41 3.79
N SER A 92 -3.28 0.99 2.96
CA SER A 92 -3.29 1.32 1.54
C SER A 92 -4.25 2.48 1.25
N LEU A 93 -4.18 3.02 0.04
CA LEU A 93 -5.13 4.03 -0.42
C LEU A 93 -6.60 3.55 -0.32
N ARG A 94 -6.85 2.23 -0.35
CA ARG A 94 -8.19 1.66 -0.18
C ARG A 94 -8.82 2.07 1.14
N GLU A 95 -8.08 1.85 2.22
CA GLU A 95 -8.48 2.24 3.57
C GLU A 95 -8.41 3.77 3.73
N GLY A 96 -7.41 4.41 3.14
CA GLY A 96 -7.26 5.88 3.18
C GLY A 96 -8.48 6.66 2.70
N PHE A 97 -9.09 6.25 1.56
CA PHE A 97 -10.32 6.90 1.06
C PHE A 97 -11.51 6.73 2.01
N ARG A 98 -11.59 5.60 2.71
CA ARG A 98 -12.66 5.34 3.66
C ARG A 98 -12.43 6.09 4.97
N LEU A 99 -11.19 6.10 5.49
CA LEU A 99 -10.79 6.90 6.65
C LEU A 99 -11.07 8.39 6.44
N GLU A 100 -10.77 8.94 5.25
CA GLU A 100 -11.07 10.35 4.94
C GLU A 100 -12.55 10.69 5.17
N ASN A 101 -13.45 9.80 4.74
CA ASN A 101 -14.90 10.02 4.86
C ASN A 101 -15.40 9.74 6.28
N ASP A 102 -15.02 8.59 6.85
CA ASP A 102 -15.52 8.14 8.15
C ASP A 102 -15.06 9.09 9.27
N LEU A 103 -13.79 9.50 9.30
CA LEU A 103 -13.30 10.42 10.33
C LEU A 103 -13.96 11.80 10.25
N ARG A 104 -14.19 12.33 9.03
CA ARG A 104 -14.96 13.58 8.85
C ARG A 104 -16.40 13.44 9.33
N ALA A 105 -17.05 12.32 9.02
CA ALA A 105 -18.47 12.11 9.28
C ALA A 105 -18.77 11.75 10.75
N GLU A 106 -17.90 10.93 11.36
CA GLU A 106 -18.11 10.34 12.68
C GLU A 106 -17.48 11.19 13.79
N GLN A 107 -16.27 11.73 13.56
CA GLN A 107 -15.53 12.51 14.56
C GLN A 107 -15.67 14.03 14.35
N GLY A 108 -16.04 14.46 13.14
CA GLY A 108 -16.14 15.88 12.79
C GLY A 108 -14.78 16.56 12.56
N TRP A 109 -13.70 15.79 12.44
CA TRP A 109 -12.36 16.31 12.20
C TRP A 109 -12.18 16.86 10.79
N GLU A 110 -11.29 17.84 10.63
CA GLU A 110 -10.85 18.27 9.31
C GLU A 110 -9.78 17.30 8.80
N VAL A 111 -10.18 16.43 7.89
CA VAL A 111 -9.28 15.46 7.24
C VAL A 111 -9.02 15.90 5.81
N SER A 112 -7.82 15.68 5.28
CA SER A 112 -7.54 15.72 3.85
C SER A 112 -6.69 14.51 3.48
N LEU A 113 -6.95 13.92 2.31
CA LEU A 113 -6.21 12.77 1.80
C LEU A 113 -5.48 13.14 0.51
N SER A 114 -4.17 12.92 0.51
CA SER A 114 -3.33 12.86 -0.68
C SER A 114 -2.60 11.50 -0.70
N TRP A 115 -1.60 11.38 -1.57
CA TRP A 115 -0.74 10.21 -1.64
C TRP A 115 0.74 10.63 -1.61
N ALA A 116 1.61 9.68 -1.30
CA ALA A 116 3.05 9.78 -1.48
C ALA A 116 3.61 8.45 -2.00
N PRO A 117 4.73 8.45 -2.73
CA PRO A 117 5.44 7.23 -3.04
C PRO A 117 6.09 6.66 -1.76
N ILE A 118 6.17 5.34 -1.66
CA ILE A 118 6.97 4.68 -0.62
C ILE A 118 8.41 5.18 -0.62
N GLU A 119 9.06 5.11 0.53
CA GLU A 119 10.43 5.55 0.69
C GLU A 119 11.40 4.75 -0.19
N ARG A 120 11.16 3.43 -0.33
CA ARG A 120 12.14 2.52 -0.92
C ARG A 120 11.55 1.19 -1.36
N LEU A 121 12.12 0.63 -2.42
CA LEU A 121 11.97 -0.79 -2.79
C LEU A 121 13.14 -1.67 -2.30
N PRO A 122 12.88 -2.95 -1.95
CA PRO A 122 11.56 -3.59 -1.86
C PRO A 122 10.68 -2.97 -0.77
N SER A 123 9.35 -3.00 -0.96
CA SER A 123 8.35 -2.41 -0.04
C SER A 123 8.08 -3.28 1.19
N GLU A 124 9.11 -3.90 1.75
CA GLU A 124 9.00 -4.58 3.04
C GLU A 124 9.33 -3.59 4.16
N THR A 125 8.59 -3.66 5.27
CA THR A 125 8.72 -2.83 6.48
C THR A 125 10.18 -2.60 6.91
N GLN A 126 11.02 -3.64 6.87
CA GLN A 126 12.43 -3.54 7.28
C GLN A 126 13.24 -2.54 6.43
N PHE A 127 12.92 -2.40 5.13
CA PHE A 127 13.64 -1.48 4.25
C PHE A 127 13.20 -0.05 4.52
N ILE A 128 11.90 0.17 4.71
CA ILE A 128 11.34 1.49 5.00
C ILE A 128 11.76 1.98 6.39
N CYS A 129 11.67 1.12 7.41
CA CYS A 129 12.11 1.42 8.78
C CYS A 129 13.59 1.81 8.83
N ARG A 130 14.42 1.19 8.00
CA ARG A 130 15.83 1.56 7.88
C ARG A 130 16.04 2.95 7.32
N GLU A 131 15.26 3.36 6.32
CA GLU A 131 15.38 4.70 5.74
C GLU A 131 14.85 5.79 6.70
N TRP A 132 13.72 5.56 7.36
CA TRP A 132 13.10 6.56 8.23
C TRP A 132 13.71 6.65 9.64
N PHE A 133 14.19 5.54 10.19
CA PHE A 133 14.61 5.47 11.61
C PHE A 133 15.97 4.82 11.84
N ASP A 134 16.73 4.45 10.79
CA ASP A 134 18.01 3.71 10.88
C ASP A 134 17.92 2.44 11.76
N ALA A 135 16.77 1.75 11.70
CA ALA A 135 16.50 0.55 12.49
C ALA A 135 16.16 -0.65 11.62
N GLN A 136 16.32 -1.86 12.18
CA GLN A 136 16.01 -3.12 11.46
C GLN A 136 14.50 -3.46 11.47
N SER A 137 13.76 -2.97 12.46
CA SER A 137 12.32 -3.14 12.56
C SER A 137 11.70 -2.04 13.43
N PRO A 138 10.41 -1.71 13.25
CA PRO A 138 9.73 -0.67 14.03
C PRO A 138 9.82 -0.89 15.55
N SER A 139 9.68 -2.14 15.98
CA SER A 139 9.71 -2.53 17.40
C SER A 139 11.04 -2.32 18.14
N VAL A 140 12.15 -2.11 17.42
CA VAL A 140 13.48 -1.92 18.01
C VAL A 140 13.99 -0.48 17.91
N VAL A 141 13.22 0.42 17.31
CA VAL A 141 13.55 1.85 17.27
C VAL A 141 13.61 2.38 18.71
N SER A 142 14.75 2.98 19.06
CA SER A 142 15.00 3.53 20.39
C SER A 142 15.24 5.03 20.28
N ARG A 143 14.14 5.79 20.30
CA ARG A 143 14.12 7.27 20.33
C ARG A 143 13.11 7.74 21.37
N GLU A 144 13.30 8.94 21.91
CA GLU A 144 12.40 9.53 22.90
C GLU A 144 11.08 10.03 22.30
N ASP A 145 11.10 10.38 21.02
CA ASP A 145 9.98 10.89 20.23
C ASP A 145 9.21 9.78 19.50
N TYR A 146 9.49 8.51 19.79
CA TYR A 146 8.95 7.38 19.03
C TYR A 146 8.24 6.36 19.93
N ARG A 147 7.11 5.85 19.45
CA ARG A 147 6.41 4.71 20.05
C ARG A 147 5.99 3.68 19.00
N PHE A 148 6.35 2.43 19.26
CA PHE A 148 5.80 1.29 18.52
C PHE A 148 4.58 0.72 19.24
N ILE A 149 3.49 0.51 18.50
CA ILE A 149 2.26 -0.13 18.96
C ILE A 149 2.15 -1.49 18.30
N GLY A 150 2.32 -2.53 19.11
CA GLY A 150 2.17 -3.90 18.66
C GLY A 150 0.70 -4.31 18.60
N ASP A 151 -0.02 -4.25 19.70
CA ASP A 151 -1.40 -4.75 19.78
C ASP A 151 -2.41 -3.62 19.53
N MET A 152 -3.69 -3.91 19.77
CA MET A 152 -4.76 -2.93 19.65
C MET A 152 -4.85 -1.97 20.85
N THR A 153 -3.96 -2.07 21.83
CA THR A 153 -3.97 -1.20 23.01
C THR A 153 -2.96 -0.08 22.83
N VAL A 154 -3.45 1.15 22.84
CA VAL A 154 -2.61 2.35 22.76
C VAL A 154 -1.97 2.60 24.14
N PRO A 155 -0.63 2.53 24.26
CA PRO A 155 0.06 2.91 25.49
C PRO A 155 0.17 4.43 25.57
N GLN A 156 0.69 4.93 26.69
CA GLN A 156 1.08 6.34 26.77
C GLN A 156 2.04 6.70 25.62
N LEU A 157 1.63 7.69 24.83
CA LEU A 157 2.41 8.20 23.72
C LEU A 157 3.51 9.16 24.22
N PRO A 158 4.53 9.46 23.38
CA PRO A 158 5.44 10.54 23.66
C PRO A 158 4.70 11.87 23.88
N SER A 159 5.41 12.88 24.37
CA SER A 159 4.89 14.24 24.46
C SER A 159 5.84 15.25 23.80
N THR A 160 6.66 14.74 22.88
CA THR A 160 7.59 15.52 22.07
C THR A 160 6.84 16.18 20.92
N ASN A 161 7.46 17.19 20.31
CA ASN A 161 6.92 17.85 19.12
C ASN A 161 8.04 18.00 18.07
N PRO A 162 8.02 17.23 16.97
CA PRO A 162 7.02 16.22 16.62
C PRO A 162 7.11 14.95 17.48
N GLU A 163 6.10 14.08 17.38
CA GLU A 163 6.16 12.69 17.83
C GLU A 163 5.86 11.72 16.68
N PHE A 164 6.29 10.46 16.84
CA PHE A 164 6.10 9.39 15.86
C PHE A 164 5.50 8.15 16.50
N VAL A 165 4.41 7.66 15.92
CA VAL A 165 3.76 6.42 16.32
C VAL A 165 3.78 5.46 15.14
N TRP A 166 4.27 4.24 15.33
CA TRP A 166 4.18 3.19 14.32
C TRP A 166 3.39 2.00 14.87
N THR A 167 2.31 1.64 14.20
CA THR A 167 1.54 0.42 14.49
C THR A 167 1.73 -0.65 13.42
N ARG A 168 1.78 -1.92 13.82
CA ARG A 168 1.81 -3.08 12.89
C ARG A 168 0.43 -3.44 12.29
N HIS A 169 -0.55 -2.56 12.45
CA HIS A 169 -1.91 -2.72 11.96
C HIS A 169 -2.15 -1.72 10.81
N PRO A 170 -2.88 -2.10 9.75
CA PRO A 170 -3.64 -3.35 9.59
C PRO A 170 -2.84 -4.62 9.22
N ASP A 171 -1.56 -4.53 8.84
CA ASP A 171 -0.82 -5.66 8.23
C ASP A 171 -0.92 -6.98 9.01
N ARG A 172 -0.71 -6.96 10.33
CA ARG A 172 -0.80 -8.17 11.17
C ARG A 172 -2.12 -8.92 11.00
N ARG A 173 -3.25 -8.20 10.88
CA ARG A 173 -4.56 -8.82 10.67
C ARG A 173 -4.72 -9.28 9.23
N LEU A 174 -4.30 -8.49 8.24
CA LEU A 174 -4.29 -8.89 6.83
C LEU A 174 -3.52 -10.20 6.61
N GLU A 175 -2.35 -10.35 7.22
CA GLU A 175 -1.55 -11.57 7.18
C GLU A 175 -2.25 -12.78 7.83
N SER A 176 -3.02 -12.53 8.89
CA SER A 176 -3.67 -13.58 9.67
C SER A 176 -4.98 -14.05 9.04
N ALA A 177 -5.77 -13.12 8.51
CA ALA A 177 -7.06 -13.35 7.87
C ALA A 177 -6.98 -14.23 6.61
N LEU A 178 -5.82 -14.24 5.95
CA LEU A 178 -5.64 -14.84 4.63
C LEU A 178 -4.64 -16.01 4.64
N LYS A 179 -4.33 -16.57 5.82
CA LYS A 179 -3.56 -17.81 5.98
C LYS A 179 -4.43 -19.03 5.69
N GLY A 180 -4.33 -19.54 4.46
CA GLY A 180 -4.96 -20.80 4.02
C GLY A 180 -5.99 -20.61 2.91
N ASN A 181 -6.77 -21.66 2.64
CA ASN A 181 -7.75 -21.65 1.54
C ASN A 181 -9.05 -20.86 1.87
N TYR A 182 -9.24 -20.45 3.12
CA TYR A 182 -10.44 -19.77 3.60
C TYR A 182 -10.05 -18.44 4.24
N SER A 183 -10.77 -17.36 3.92
CA SER A 183 -10.68 -16.11 4.68
C SER A 183 -11.31 -16.38 6.03
N THR A 184 -10.61 -16.12 7.12
CA THR A 184 -11.18 -16.24 8.48
C THR A 184 -11.75 -14.93 8.99
N GLU A 185 -11.49 -13.83 8.27
CA GLU A 185 -11.82 -12.46 8.63
C GLU A 185 -12.19 -11.70 7.36
N GLU A 186 -13.08 -10.73 7.48
CA GLU A 186 -13.47 -9.85 6.38
C GLU A 186 -12.61 -8.60 6.38
N ILE A 187 -12.17 -8.12 5.21
CA ILE A 187 -11.30 -6.94 5.09
C ILE A 187 -11.94 -5.70 5.74
N GLU A 188 -13.27 -5.60 5.68
CA GLU A 188 -14.02 -4.56 6.36
C GLU A 188 -13.87 -4.59 7.89
N GLU A 189 -13.82 -5.76 8.52
CA GLU A 189 -13.59 -5.87 9.97
C GLU A 189 -12.15 -5.49 10.35
N ILE A 190 -11.19 -5.74 9.46
CA ILE A 190 -9.79 -5.33 9.64
C ILE A 190 -9.67 -3.81 9.55
N TYR A 191 -10.41 -3.21 8.62
CA TYR A 191 -10.52 -1.77 8.47
C TYR A 191 -11.09 -1.09 9.72
N GLU A 192 -12.23 -1.58 10.25
CA GLU A 192 -12.85 -0.96 11.43
C GLU A 192 -11.93 -0.98 12.65
N ASP A 193 -11.19 -2.07 12.87
CA ASP A 193 -10.18 -2.13 13.92
C ASP A 193 -9.04 -1.13 13.67
N ALA A 194 -8.54 -1.03 12.44
CA ALA A 194 -7.49 -0.07 12.11
C ALA A 194 -7.97 1.38 12.33
N LYS A 195 -9.22 1.71 11.95
CA LYS A 195 -9.85 3.01 12.23
C LYS A 195 -9.91 3.26 13.73
N GLN A 196 -10.44 2.31 14.51
CA GLN A 196 -10.53 2.45 15.97
C GLN A 196 -9.15 2.68 16.60
N LEU A 197 -8.14 1.93 16.17
CA LEU A 197 -6.77 2.11 16.68
C LEU A 197 -6.22 3.50 16.35
N LEU A 198 -6.49 4.02 15.16
CA LEU A 198 -6.09 5.37 14.77
C LEU A 198 -6.79 6.42 15.65
N GLU A 199 -8.10 6.28 15.88
CA GLU A 199 -8.85 7.16 16.77
C GLU A 199 -8.31 7.13 18.20
N ASP A 200 -7.98 5.95 18.72
CA ASP A 200 -7.38 5.80 20.05
C ASP A 200 -5.99 6.45 20.13
N ILE A 201 -5.18 6.37 19.07
CA ILE A 201 -3.88 7.05 18.97
C ILE A 201 -4.08 8.57 19.01
N ILE A 202 -5.03 9.08 18.23
CA ILE A 202 -5.33 10.51 18.16
C ILE A 202 -5.83 11.02 19.51
N HIS A 203 -6.72 10.30 20.18
CA HIS A 203 -7.25 10.70 21.49
C HIS A 203 -6.23 10.65 22.63
N GLU A 204 -5.24 9.74 22.57
CA GLU A 204 -4.16 9.68 23.58
C GLU A 204 -3.08 10.73 23.32
N SER A 205 -2.93 11.19 22.08
CA SER A 205 -1.93 12.19 21.72
C SER A 205 -2.23 13.55 22.34
N THR A 206 -1.18 14.33 22.61
CA THR A 206 -1.30 15.72 23.06
C THR A 206 -1.36 16.72 21.91
N HIS A 207 -1.31 16.24 20.66
CA HIS A 207 -1.31 17.07 19.45
C HIS A 207 -2.71 17.18 18.84
N ASP A 208 -2.91 18.24 18.08
CA ASP A 208 -4.11 18.52 17.27
C ASP A 208 -3.87 18.27 15.77
N GLU A 209 -2.59 18.31 15.33
CA GLU A 209 -2.15 18.04 13.97
C GLU A 209 -1.56 16.63 13.82
N PHE A 210 -2.08 15.86 12.85
CA PHE A 210 -1.58 14.52 12.54
C PHE A 210 -1.27 14.34 11.06
N LEU A 211 -0.16 13.65 10.77
CA LEU A 211 0.14 13.07 9.47
C LEU A 211 0.05 11.55 9.59
N VAL A 212 -1.02 10.95 9.07
CA VAL A 212 -1.21 9.49 9.05
C VAL A 212 -0.82 8.94 7.70
N THR A 213 -0.02 7.88 7.70
CA THR A 213 0.51 7.27 6.49
C THR A 213 0.86 5.81 6.67
N SER A 214 1.52 5.21 5.68
CA SER A 214 1.94 3.82 5.68
C SER A 214 3.38 3.69 5.19
N ASP A 215 4.06 2.65 5.66
CA ASP A 215 5.35 2.22 5.13
C ASP A 215 5.23 1.58 3.74
N HIS A 216 4.13 0.86 3.50
CA HIS A 216 3.78 0.33 2.19
C HIS A 216 2.26 0.09 2.05
N GLY A 217 1.79 -0.10 0.83
CA GLY A 217 0.47 -0.69 0.58
C GLY A 217 0.58 -2.19 0.33
N TYR A 218 -0.42 -2.76 -0.35
CA TYR A 218 -0.44 -4.19 -0.68
C TYR A 218 -1.24 -4.48 -1.96
N VAL A 219 -0.93 -5.63 -2.57
CA VAL A 219 -1.79 -6.24 -3.60
C VAL A 219 -2.69 -7.30 -2.98
N ASN A 220 -3.93 -7.38 -3.48
CA ASN A 220 -4.89 -8.41 -3.11
C ASN A 220 -5.30 -9.19 -4.35
N HIS A 221 -5.02 -10.49 -4.32
CA HIS A 221 -5.25 -11.42 -5.43
C HIS A 221 -6.64 -12.04 -5.42
N LEU A 222 -7.58 -11.55 -4.60
CA LEU A 222 -8.96 -12.02 -4.58
C LEU A 222 -9.66 -11.76 -5.93
N GLY A 223 -10.38 -12.75 -6.44
CA GLY A 223 -11.13 -12.63 -7.70
C GLY A 223 -10.26 -12.79 -8.96
N ASN A 224 -10.81 -12.43 -10.11
CA ASN A 224 -10.14 -12.62 -11.40
C ASN A 224 -8.92 -11.71 -11.55
N SER A 225 -7.85 -12.20 -12.16
CA SER A 225 -6.68 -11.38 -12.49
C SER A 225 -6.64 -11.05 -14.00
N PRO A 226 -6.48 -9.78 -14.37
CA PRO A 226 -6.20 -9.39 -15.75
C PRO A 226 -4.73 -9.64 -16.15
N TYR A 227 -3.85 -10.01 -15.21
CA TYR A 227 -2.45 -10.33 -15.47
C TYR A 227 -2.33 -11.82 -15.83
N SER A 228 -1.93 -12.10 -17.07
CA SER A 228 -1.66 -13.47 -17.53
C SER A 228 -0.16 -13.72 -17.63
N THR A 229 0.23 -14.95 -17.33
CA THR A 229 1.59 -15.44 -17.56
C THR A 229 1.52 -16.72 -18.42
N THR A 230 2.59 -16.99 -19.17
CA THR A 230 2.79 -18.29 -19.81
C THR A 230 3.26 -19.31 -18.79
N ASP A 231 3.10 -20.61 -19.07
CA ASP A 231 3.58 -21.68 -18.18
C ASP A 231 5.08 -21.54 -17.84
N GLU A 232 5.89 -21.12 -18.81
CA GLU A 232 7.33 -20.86 -18.61
C GLU A 232 7.59 -19.69 -17.66
N GLN A 233 6.81 -18.62 -17.76
CA GLN A 233 6.89 -17.47 -16.85
C GLN A 233 6.39 -17.82 -15.45
N GLU A 234 5.32 -18.60 -15.32
CA GLU A 234 4.81 -19.07 -14.03
C GLU A 234 5.84 -19.98 -13.33
N GLU A 235 6.47 -20.91 -14.06
CA GLU A 235 7.55 -21.75 -13.54
C GLU A 235 8.78 -20.92 -13.12
N ALA A 236 9.14 -19.90 -13.92
CA ALA A 236 10.21 -18.98 -13.58
C ALA A 236 9.91 -18.19 -12.30
N LEU A 237 8.68 -17.67 -12.13
CA LEU A 237 8.26 -17.00 -10.90
C LEU A 237 8.29 -17.96 -9.71
N ALA A 238 7.63 -19.11 -9.81
CA ALA A 238 7.50 -20.06 -8.71
C ALA A 238 8.85 -20.65 -8.23
N SER A 239 9.81 -20.79 -9.14
CA SER A 239 11.15 -21.32 -8.83
C SER A 239 12.10 -20.28 -8.22
N LYS A 240 11.89 -18.99 -8.44
CA LYS A 240 12.80 -17.92 -7.99
C LYS A 240 12.24 -17.06 -6.87
N PHE A 241 10.92 -16.91 -6.78
CA PHE A 241 10.27 -15.99 -5.87
C PHE A 241 9.51 -16.72 -4.76
N SER A 242 9.79 -16.35 -3.51
CA SER A 242 9.01 -16.73 -2.32
C SER A 242 8.11 -15.61 -1.81
N SER A 243 8.40 -14.37 -2.19
CA SER A 243 7.64 -13.14 -1.98
C SER A 243 7.67 -12.33 -3.28
N ARG A 244 7.18 -11.09 -3.28
CA ARG A 244 7.17 -10.23 -4.47
C ARG A 244 8.53 -9.60 -4.78
N PHE A 245 9.60 -10.05 -4.13
CA PHE A 245 10.97 -9.71 -4.47
C PHE A 245 11.93 -10.88 -4.19
N CYS A 246 13.13 -10.82 -4.75
CA CYS A 246 14.25 -11.69 -4.39
C CYS A 246 15.58 -10.98 -4.64
N GLU A 247 16.69 -11.52 -4.12
CA GLU A 247 18.02 -11.02 -4.48
C GLU A 247 18.29 -11.20 -5.98
N VAL A 248 19.06 -10.27 -6.57
CA VAL A 248 19.47 -10.37 -7.96
C VAL A 248 20.26 -11.64 -8.19
N GLY A 249 19.71 -12.51 -9.02
CA GLY A 249 20.35 -13.73 -9.48
C GLY A 249 20.67 -13.70 -10.97
N ASN A 250 21.36 -14.74 -11.44
CA ASN A 250 21.64 -14.96 -12.85
C ASN A 250 20.87 -16.20 -13.34
N GLY A 251 20.49 -16.23 -14.61
CA GLY A 251 19.94 -17.43 -15.23
C GLY A 251 18.84 -17.16 -16.25
N GLN A 252 18.38 -18.22 -16.90
CA GLN A 252 17.33 -18.13 -17.92
C GLN A 252 16.00 -17.64 -17.34
N SER A 253 15.62 -18.09 -16.15
CA SER A 253 14.38 -17.68 -15.49
C SER A 253 14.28 -16.17 -15.30
N TYR A 254 15.35 -15.51 -14.81
CA TYR A 254 15.35 -14.06 -14.64
C TYR A 254 15.24 -13.32 -15.97
N ARG A 255 15.97 -13.77 -17.01
CA ARG A 255 15.90 -13.18 -18.35
C ARG A 255 14.51 -13.28 -18.96
N ILE A 256 13.82 -14.41 -18.79
CA ILE A 256 12.44 -14.61 -19.26
C ILE A 256 11.51 -13.58 -18.61
N LEU A 257 11.65 -13.39 -17.29
CA LEU A 257 10.79 -12.49 -16.53
C LEU A 257 11.09 -11.00 -16.82
N GLU A 258 12.36 -10.63 -16.97
CA GLU A 258 12.77 -9.27 -17.36
C GLU A 258 12.28 -8.94 -18.77
N GLN A 259 12.47 -9.83 -19.75
CA GLN A 259 12.01 -9.63 -21.13
C GLN A 259 10.48 -9.51 -21.24
N ALA A 260 9.76 -10.10 -20.29
CA ALA A 260 8.31 -10.03 -20.20
C ALA A 260 7.81 -8.82 -19.39
N ASN A 261 8.71 -7.97 -18.86
CA ASN A 261 8.38 -6.87 -17.93
C ASN A 261 7.57 -7.34 -16.69
N ILE A 262 7.84 -8.55 -16.21
CA ILE A 262 7.22 -9.12 -15.00
C ILE A 262 8.03 -8.73 -13.76
N ILE A 263 9.35 -8.58 -13.92
CA ILE A 263 10.25 -8.19 -12.84
C ILE A 263 11.12 -7.01 -13.26
N LYS A 264 11.50 -6.21 -12.27
CA LYS A 264 12.41 -5.08 -12.43
C LYS A 264 13.57 -5.19 -11.46
N ARG A 265 14.76 -4.87 -11.93
CA ARG A 265 15.94 -4.79 -11.07
C ARG A 265 15.95 -3.47 -10.33
N VAL A 266 15.98 -3.53 -8.99
CA VAL A 266 16.13 -2.37 -8.11
C VAL A 266 17.24 -2.66 -7.10
N ARG A 267 18.35 -1.92 -7.23
CA ARG A 267 19.57 -2.13 -6.43
C ARG A 267 20.03 -3.60 -6.49
N GLN A 268 20.00 -4.29 -5.35
CA GLN A 268 20.42 -5.70 -5.20
C GLN A 268 19.24 -6.68 -5.27
N HIS A 269 18.04 -6.22 -5.63
CA HIS A 269 16.84 -7.05 -5.70
C HIS A 269 16.19 -7.04 -7.08
N TYR A 270 15.50 -8.11 -7.40
CA TYR A 270 14.41 -8.12 -8.37
C TYR A 270 13.09 -7.95 -7.63
N VAL A 271 12.24 -7.05 -8.11
CA VAL A 271 10.87 -6.85 -7.61
C VAL A 271 9.87 -7.22 -8.70
N VAL A 272 8.73 -7.82 -8.33
CA VAL A 272 7.65 -8.17 -9.25
C VAL A 272 6.82 -6.94 -9.56
N GLN A 273 6.61 -6.65 -10.84
CA GLN A 273 5.79 -5.54 -11.31
C GLN A 273 4.31 -5.92 -11.31
N GLY A 274 3.42 -4.95 -11.09
CA GLY A 274 1.97 -5.13 -11.21
C GLY A 274 1.43 -6.28 -10.36
N HIS A 275 0.34 -6.92 -10.78
CA HIS A 275 -0.34 -7.92 -9.96
C HIS A 275 -0.09 -9.35 -10.44
N HIS A 276 1.11 -9.62 -10.95
CA HIS A 276 1.53 -10.99 -11.26
C HIS A 276 1.52 -11.83 -9.98
N ASN A 277 0.84 -12.98 -10.06
CA ASN A 277 0.73 -13.98 -9.01
C ASN A 277 1.11 -15.34 -9.59
N TRP A 278 1.58 -16.25 -8.74
CA TRP A 278 2.01 -17.58 -9.14
C TRP A 278 1.62 -18.59 -8.07
N THR A 279 1.33 -19.82 -8.51
CA THR A 279 1.00 -20.88 -7.56
C THR A 279 2.27 -21.51 -7.02
N LYS A 280 2.41 -21.56 -5.70
CA LYS A 280 3.43 -22.40 -5.03
C LYS A 280 2.72 -23.56 -4.35
N ARG A 281 3.35 -24.76 -4.32
CA ARG A 281 2.80 -25.90 -3.57
C ARG A 281 2.61 -25.50 -2.09
N GLY A 282 1.36 -25.37 -1.64
CA GLY A 282 1.01 -24.90 -0.30
C GLY A 282 -0.13 -23.88 -0.32
N ALA A 283 -0.28 -23.12 0.76
CA ALA A 283 -1.24 -22.01 0.82
C ALA A 283 -0.69 -20.80 0.04
N THR A 284 -1.46 -20.33 -0.94
CA THR A 284 -1.15 -19.09 -1.68
C THR A 284 -1.58 -17.90 -0.81
N LYS A 285 -0.66 -17.00 -0.47
CA LYS A 285 -1.02 -15.73 0.19
C LYS A 285 -1.92 -14.92 -0.75
N LYS A 286 -3.11 -14.53 -0.29
CA LYS A 286 -4.03 -13.70 -1.09
C LYS A 286 -3.63 -12.22 -1.05
N VAL A 287 -3.08 -11.75 0.06
CA VAL A 287 -2.49 -10.42 0.20
C VAL A 287 -0.98 -10.56 0.28
N SER A 288 -0.27 -9.68 -0.41
CA SER A 288 1.19 -9.66 -0.45
C SER A 288 1.69 -8.26 -0.74
N HIS A 289 2.89 -7.95 -0.27
CA HIS A 289 3.63 -6.72 -0.56
C HIS A 289 5.09 -7.07 -0.93
N GLY A 290 5.96 -6.08 -1.04
CA GLY A 290 7.37 -6.21 -1.41
C GLY A 290 7.65 -6.02 -2.92
N GLY A 291 6.61 -5.88 -3.74
CA GLY A 291 6.72 -5.68 -5.19
C GLY A 291 6.63 -4.22 -5.62
N LEU A 292 6.50 -4.03 -6.94
CA LEU A 292 6.34 -2.74 -7.61
C LEU A 292 4.98 -2.69 -8.30
N SER A 293 3.95 -2.29 -7.54
CA SER A 293 2.62 -1.99 -8.07
C SER A 293 2.10 -0.67 -7.52
N LEU A 294 1.18 -0.03 -8.23
CA LEU A 294 0.55 1.22 -7.80
C LEU A 294 -0.02 1.13 -6.38
N PRO A 295 -0.87 0.13 -6.02
CA PRO A 295 -1.41 0.03 -4.67
C PRO A 295 -0.43 -0.44 -3.60
N GLU A 296 0.77 -0.92 -3.96
CA GLU A 296 1.85 -1.19 -3.01
C GLU A 296 2.71 0.06 -2.77
N CYS A 297 2.95 0.85 -3.80
CA CYS A 297 3.96 1.91 -3.80
C CYS A 297 3.38 3.32 -3.64
N MET A 298 2.08 3.53 -3.86
CA MET A 298 1.40 4.78 -3.53
C MET A 298 0.70 4.62 -2.18
N THR A 299 1.25 5.24 -1.14
CA THR A 299 0.72 5.19 0.23
C THR A 299 -0.18 6.38 0.52
N PRO A 300 -1.21 6.22 1.37
CA PRO A 300 -2.05 7.33 1.77
C PRO A 300 -1.26 8.32 2.62
N VAL A 301 -1.57 9.61 2.45
CA VAL A 301 -1.14 10.68 3.36
C VAL A 301 -2.40 11.41 3.81
N LEU A 302 -2.87 11.09 5.02
CA LEU A 302 -3.96 11.81 5.64
C LEU A 302 -3.38 12.91 6.52
N ARG A 303 -3.87 14.13 6.35
CA ARG A 303 -3.64 15.22 7.30
C ARG A 303 -4.93 15.43 8.07
N ILE A 304 -4.85 15.34 9.39
CA ILE A 304 -6.00 15.45 10.29
C ILE A 304 -5.75 16.62 11.24
N GLN A 305 -6.78 17.43 11.44
CA GLN A 305 -6.88 18.47 12.47
C GLN A 305 -8.11 18.17 13.33
N THR A 306 -7.93 18.12 14.65
CA THR A 306 -8.97 17.70 15.60
C THR A 306 -9.70 18.84 16.31
N ASP A 307 -9.24 20.08 16.14
CA ASP A 307 -9.70 21.30 16.83
C ASP A 307 -10.78 22.12 16.09
#